data_AF-A0A926B9H9-F1
#
_entry.id   AF-A0A926B9H9-F1
#
_cell.length_a   1.000
_cell.length_b   1.000
_cell.length_c   1.000
_cell.angle_alpha   90.00
_cell.angle_beta   90.00
_cell.angle_gamma   90.00
#
_symmetry.space_group_name_H-M   'P 1'
#
loop_
_entity.id
_entity.type
_entity.pdbx_description
1 polymer ?
#
loop_
_entity_poly.entity_id
_entity_poly.type
_entity_poly.pdbx_seq_one_letter_code
_entity_poly.pdbx_strand_id
1 'polypeptide(L)'
;MITRAIILAAGRGVQIGDHDGPNCMAHVGRETLIERTLRVLANAGIRHVGVVVGWQGKALKQFLCRPDVSPAHREIDLTFFENPHWDKPNGLSVLVARSFVTERTLLVMADQIAAPALVADLVHAPAAGDRTLLCIDRDLARVFDIDDATKVRLRGADITEIGKDLVGPDAVSTGLFVMSPTLLDALDGLVQPSLTQGVHAAAGAGLVEARDVGRQLWQDVDAPEMKLHAEWLLRVYGDDLSRPAVNASPPSAAEDTLALVERLLAEKDEPGYVRLNPGPVMTSARVTAALVHHDVCHRDEDYSGVVRRLQEKLRPLFGATADHEVLLLTGSGTAAMEMAIASVVSTGAKLLVISNGAFGERLTEIADLHHIPTVTVRSPWGQLPRIDEVKAALDANPDVAAVAMIHHETSVG
;
A
#
# COMPACT_ATOMS: atom_id res chain seq x y z
N MET A 1 -0.84 26.00 -21.41
CA MET A 1 -0.11 24.72 -21.43
C MET A 1 1.22 24.95 -20.76
N ILE A 2 1.58 24.11 -19.78
CA ILE A 2 2.85 24.20 -19.06
C ILE A 2 3.95 23.55 -19.92
N THR A 3 5.12 24.18 -20.04
CA THR A 3 6.22 23.68 -20.88
C THR A 3 7.49 23.35 -20.09
N ARG A 4 7.46 23.61 -18.77
CA ARG A 4 8.60 23.49 -17.85
C ARG A 4 8.29 22.48 -16.74
N ALA A 5 9.28 21.67 -16.37
CA ALA A 5 9.20 20.82 -15.19
C ALA A 5 10.48 20.87 -14.34
N ILE A 6 10.35 20.57 -13.06
CA ILE A 6 11.46 20.31 -12.14
C ILE A 6 11.34 18.87 -11.65
N ILE A 7 12.46 18.14 -11.72
CA ILE A 7 12.60 16.79 -11.16
C ILE A 7 13.48 16.90 -9.91
N LEU A 8 12.98 16.44 -8.76
CA LEU A 8 13.75 16.35 -7.53
C LEU A 8 14.46 15.00 -7.43
N ALA A 9 15.75 14.97 -7.77
CA ALA A 9 16.59 13.78 -7.81
C ALA A 9 17.81 13.89 -6.87
N ALA A 10 17.67 14.66 -5.79
CA ALA A 10 18.79 14.97 -4.89
C ALA A 10 18.99 13.94 -3.77
N GLY A 11 17.92 13.28 -3.34
CA GLY A 11 17.93 12.39 -2.18
C GLY A 11 18.71 11.09 -2.41
N ARG A 12 19.19 10.50 -1.31
CA ARG A 12 19.75 9.14 -1.33
C ARG A 12 18.65 8.07 -1.37
N GLY A 13 17.60 8.24 -0.55
CA GLY A 13 16.52 7.26 -0.40
C GLY A 13 16.98 5.93 0.21
N VAL A 14 16.07 4.96 0.27
CA VAL A 14 16.39 3.54 0.51
C VAL A 14 16.76 2.92 -0.82
N GLN A 15 17.84 2.14 -0.88
CA GLN A 15 18.30 1.54 -2.14
C GLN A 15 17.26 0.55 -2.68
N ILE A 16 16.77 0.80 -3.89
CA ILE A 16 15.81 -0.08 -4.59
C ILE A 16 16.37 -0.68 -5.88
N GLY A 17 17.52 -0.17 -6.34
CA GLY A 17 18.11 -0.51 -7.63
C GLY A 17 19.19 -1.59 -7.56
N ASP A 18 19.54 -2.08 -8.74
CA ASP A 18 20.61 -3.01 -9.08
C ASP A 18 22.00 -2.35 -9.22
N HIS A 19 22.11 -1.10 -8.79
CA HIS A 19 23.31 -0.27 -8.90
C HIS A 19 23.53 0.57 -7.64
N ASP A 20 24.72 1.09 -7.39
CA ASP A 20 25.07 1.88 -6.18
C ASP A 20 24.73 3.38 -6.29
N GLY A 21 23.83 3.73 -7.20
CA GLY A 21 23.51 5.11 -7.60
C GLY A 21 22.17 5.62 -7.07
N PRO A 22 21.79 6.87 -7.38
CA PRO A 22 20.50 7.45 -7.00
C PRO A 22 19.32 6.59 -7.47
N ASN A 23 18.29 6.42 -6.63
CA ASN A 23 17.13 5.56 -6.91
C ASN A 23 16.47 5.81 -8.26
N CYS A 24 16.46 7.05 -8.75
CA CYS A 24 15.87 7.36 -10.05
C CYS A 24 16.56 6.66 -11.24
N MET A 25 17.79 6.14 -11.06
CA MET A 25 18.50 5.33 -12.05
C MET A 25 18.13 3.83 -11.97
N ALA A 26 17.32 3.41 -11.00
CA ALA A 26 16.94 2.01 -10.84
C ALA A 26 15.96 1.60 -11.95
N HIS A 27 16.13 0.38 -12.46
CA HIS A 27 15.19 -0.21 -13.41
C HIS A 27 13.87 -0.58 -12.73
N VAL A 28 12.77 -0.09 -13.28
CA VAL A 28 11.40 -0.44 -12.88
C VAL A 28 10.64 -0.83 -14.15
N GLY A 29 10.53 -2.14 -14.36
CA GLY A 29 10.15 -2.70 -15.65
C GLY A 29 11.31 -2.65 -16.65
N ARG A 30 11.09 -2.11 -17.85
CA ARG A 30 12.07 -2.14 -18.96
C ARG A 30 13.00 -0.93 -19.02
N GLU A 31 12.72 0.12 -18.27
CA GLU A 31 13.45 1.39 -18.28
C GLU A 31 13.70 1.88 -16.85
N THR A 32 14.61 2.83 -16.68
CA THR A 32 14.86 3.46 -15.37
C THR A 32 13.74 4.45 -15.01
N LEU A 33 13.55 4.75 -13.73
CA LEU A 33 12.55 5.72 -13.27
C LEU A 33 12.73 7.11 -13.92
N ILE A 34 13.97 7.57 -14.02
CA ILE A 34 14.29 8.88 -14.61
C ILE A 34 14.02 8.90 -16.11
N GLU A 35 14.33 7.82 -16.83
CA GLU A 35 14.02 7.70 -18.27
C GLU A 35 12.52 7.69 -18.53
N ARG A 36 11.77 6.92 -17.73
CA ARG A 36 10.31 6.90 -17.78
C ARG A 36 9.75 8.30 -17.57
N THR A 37 10.23 8.98 -16.53
CA THR A 37 9.80 10.35 -16.19
C THR A 37 10.06 11.31 -17.35
N LEU A 38 11.27 11.31 -17.90
CA LEU A 38 11.63 12.17 -19.03
C LEU A 38 10.80 11.87 -20.27
N ARG A 39 10.56 10.59 -20.59
CA ARG A 39 9.69 10.17 -21.71
C ARG A 39 8.27 10.66 -21.53
N VAL A 40 7.70 10.49 -20.33
CA VAL A 40 6.34 10.95 -20.01
C VAL A 40 6.23 12.48 -20.12
N LEU A 41 7.22 13.22 -19.60
CA LEU A 41 7.27 14.68 -19.71
C LEU A 41 7.37 15.14 -21.17
N ALA A 42 8.25 14.53 -21.96
CA ALA A 42 8.40 14.84 -23.39
C ALA A 42 7.08 14.62 -24.14
N ASN A 43 6.41 13.48 -23.91
CA ASN A 43 5.13 13.15 -24.52
C ASN A 43 4.00 14.11 -24.09
N ALA A 44 4.06 14.65 -22.88
CA ALA A 44 3.11 15.65 -22.39
C ALA A 44 3.36 17.07 -22.93
N GLY A 45 4.44 17.28 -23.71
CA GLY A 45 4.79 18.57 -24.30
C GLY A 45 5.74 19.43 -23.46
N ILE A 46 6.32 18.90 -22.39
CA ILE A 46 7.38 19.57 -21.63
C ILE A 46 8.66 19.58 -22.45
N ARG A 47 9.35 20.72 -22.50
CA ARG A 47 10.58 20.90 -23.30
C ARG A 47 11.76 21.44 -22.49
N HIS A 48 11.51 22.04 -21.33
CA HIS A 48 12.58 22.50 -20.43
C HIS A 48 12.45 21.80 -19.09
N VAL A 49 13.48 21.07 -18.67
CA VAL A 49 13.47 20.33 -17.40
C VAL A 49 14.66 20.72 -16.53
N GLY A 50 14.36 21.22 -15.34
CA GLY A 50 15.33 21.43 -14.27
C GLY A 50 15.50 20.16 -13.45
N VAL A 51 16.69 19.55 -13.44
CA VAL A 51 16.98 18.38 -12.62
C VAL A 51 17.79 18.82 -11.41
N VAL A 52 17.20 18.73 -10.22
CA VAL A 52 17.90 19.01 -8.96
C VAL A 52 18.62 17.75 -8.52
N VAL A 53 19.94 17.78 -8.51
CA VAL A 53 20.80 16.66 -8.16
C VAL A 53 21.52 16.91 -6.84
N GLY A 54 21.87 15.84 -6.13
CA GLY A 54 22.43 15.90 -4.79
C GLY A 54 23.39 14.74 -4.55
N TRP A 55 22.98 13.78 -3.73
CA TRP A 55 23.75 12.57 -3.48
C TRP A 55 24.13 11.88 -4.80
N GLN A 56 25.42 11.67 -5.02
CA GLN A 56 25.98 11.15 -6.28
C GLN A 56 25.49 11.86 -7.56
N GLY A 57 25.17 13.16 -7.50
CA GLY A 57 24.63 13.91 -8.65
C GLY A 57 25.51 13.89 -9.90
N LYS A 58 26.83 13.75 -9.76
CA LYS A 58 27.76 13.58 -10.90
C LYS A 58 27.48 12.29 -11.69
N ALA A 59 27.17 11.19 -11.01
CA ALA A 59 26.84 9.92 -11.65
C ALA A 59 25.52 10.04 -12.43
N LEU A 60 24.50 10.68 -11.85
CA LEU A 60 23.23 10.94 -12.53
C LEU A 60 23.38 11.84 -13.75
N LYS A 61 24.16 12.92 -13.66
CA LYS A 61 24.47 13.78 -14.82
C LYS A 61 25.14 12.99 -15.94
N GLN A 62 26.15 12.18 -15.59
CA GLN A 62 26.86 11.34 -16.55
C GLN A 62 25.94 10.30 -17.19
N PHE A 63 25.03 9.70 -16.41
CA PHE A 63 24.02 8.77 -16.89
C PHE A 63 23.11 9.43 -17.92
N LEU A 64 22.51 10.59 -17.59
CA LEU A 64 21.59 11.30 -18.49
C LEU A 64 22.26 11.86 -19.76
N CYS A 65 23.58 12.01 -19.78
CA CYS A 65 24.32 12.42 -20.98
C CYS A 65 24.75 11.24 -21.87
N ARG A 66 24.45 9.97 -21.52
CA ARG A 66 24.87 8.85 -22.36
C ARG A 66 24.00 8.74 -23.63
N PRO A 67 24.57 8.30 -24.77
CA PRO A 67 23.83 8.21 -26.02
C PRO A 67 22.68 7.20 -26.00
N ASP A 68 22.75 6.17 -25.16
CA ASP A 68 21.81 5.04 -25.06
C ASP A 68 20.58 5.33 -24.19
N VAL A 69 20.55 6.45 -23.45
CA VAL A 69 19.39 6.87 -22.66
C VAL A 69 18.21 7.23 -23.58
N SER A 70 16.98 6.88 -23.17
CA SER A 70 15.71 7.03 -23.91
C SER A 70 15.67 8.19 -24.92
N PRO A 71 15.47 7.98 -26.24
CA PRO A 71 15.53 9.04 -27.26
C PRO A 71 14.64 10.26 -26.98
N ALA A 72 13.53 10.08 -26.26
CA ALA A 72 12.62 11.15 -25.86
C ALA A 72 13.30 12.21 -24.96
N HIS A 73 14.34 11.84 -24.19
CA HIS A 73 15.10 12.82 -23.40
C HIS A 73 15.79 13.86 -24.28
N ARG A 74 16.10 13.53 -25.54
CA ARG A 74 16.81 14.43 -26.47
C ARG A 74 15.92 15.56 -26.98
N GLU A 75 14.61 15.44 -26.83
CA GLU A 75 13.64 16.51 -27.11
C GLU A 75 13.53 17.52 -25.96
N ILE A 76 14.15 17.21 -24.81
CA ILE A 76 14.12 18.03 -23.60
C ILE A 76 15.46 18.73 -23.42
N ASP A 77 15.41 20.04 -23.14
CA ASP A 77 16.53 20.83 -22.67
C ASP A 77 16.70 20.67 -21.15
N LEU A 78 17.80 20.03 -20.74
CA LEU A 78 18.11 19.72 -19.34
C LEU A 78 18.98 20.81 -18.70
N THR A 79 18.48 21.41 -17.63
CA THR A 79 19.26 22.28 -16.75
C THR A 79 19.50 21.60 -15.42
N PHE A 80 20.75 21.52 -14.96
CA PHE A 80 21.07 20.86 -13.69
C PHE A 80 21.29 21.86 -12.57
N PHE A 81 20.71 21.59 -11.40
CA PHE A 81 20.92 22.35 -10.18
C PHE A 81 21.54 21.44 -9.12
N GLU A 82 22.65 21.86 -8.51
CA GLU A 82 23.32 21.06 -7.47
C GLU A 82 22.86 21.51 -6.09
N ASN A 83 22.24 20.59 -5.34
CA ASN A 83 21.88 20.78 -3.94
C ASN A 83 22.98 20.18 -3.04
N PRO A 84 23.83 21.01 -2.39
CA PRO A 84 24.84 20.51 -1.45
C PRO A 84 24.23 20.00 -0.14
N HIS A 85 22.97 20.34 0.15
CA HIS A 85 22.22 19.98 1.35
C HIS A 85 21.21 18.87 1.06
N TRP A 86 21.63 17.86 0.29
CA TRP A 86 20.78 16.73 -0.11
C TRP A 86 20.32 15.84 1.06
N ASP A 87 21.01 15.94 2.20
CA ASP A 87 20.69 15.26 3.46
C ASP A 87 19.63 16.00 4.30
N LYS A 88 19.13 17.14 3.80
CA LYS A 88 18.10 17.97 4.43
C LYS A 88 16.74 17.79 3.74
N PRO A 89 15.64 18.29 4.34
CA PRO A 89 14.31 18.16 3.76
C PRO A 89 14.20 18.69 2.32
N ASN A 90 13.37 18.02 1.52
CA ASN A 90 13.30 18.20 0.07
C ASN A 90 12.81 19.59 -0.40
N GLY A 91 12.24 20.42 0.48
CA GLY A 91 11.86 21.79 0.15
C GLY A 91 13.08 22.67 -0.18
N LEU A 92 14.25 22.38 0.41
CA LEU A 92 15.50 23.02 0.02
C LEU A 92 15.92 22.68 -1.43
N SER A 93 15.65 21.46 -1.89
CA SER A 93 15.91 21.08 -3.29
C SER A 93 15.08 21.92 -4.26
N VAL A 94 13.84 22.26 -3.89
CA VAL A 94 13.00 23.17 -4.69
C VAL A 94 13.58 24.59 -4.70
N LEU A 95 13.98 25.12 -3.54
CA LEU A 95 14.56 26.46 -3.42
C LEU A 95 15.89 26.61 -4.20
N VAL A 96 16.70 25.56 -4.30
CA VAL A 96 17.92 25.53 -5.11
C VAL A 96 17.62 25.79 -6.60
N ALA A 97 16.45 25.36 -7.09
CA ALA A 97 16.00 25.60 -8.46
C ALA A 97 15.09 26.84 -8.62
N ARG A 98 15.02 27.74 -7.62
CA ARG A 98 14.07 28.88 -7.62
C ARG A 98 14.14 29.74 -8.89
N SER A 99 15.32 29.96 -9.44
CA SER A 99 15.52 30.78 -10.65
C SER A 99 14.92 30.16 -11.91
N PHE A 100 14.58 28.86 -11.87
CA PHE A 100 13.94 28.14 -12.98
C PHE A 100 12.41 28.32 -13.01
N VAL A 101 11.81 28.66 -11.87
CA VAL A 101 10.36 28.79 -11.67
C VAL A 101 9.95 30.24 -11.90
N THR A 102 9.99 30.68 -13.15
CA THR A 102 9.53 32.02 -13.55
C THR A 102 8.04 32.06 -13.89
N GLU A 103 7.45 30.88 -14.08
CA GLU A 103 6.06 30.66 -14.42
C GLU A 103 5.59 29.32 -13.83
N ARG A 104 4.34 28.93 -14.09
CA ARG A 104 3.81 27.66 -13.62
C ARG A 104 4.67 26.51 -14.13
N THR A 105 5.17 25.70 -13.22
CA THR A 105 6.17 24.67 -13.49
C THR A 105 5.70 23.37 -12.87
N LEU A 106 5.72 22.28 -13.63
CA LEU A 106 5.39 20.96 -13.08
C LEU A 106 6.51 20.52 -12.12
N LEU A 107 6.18 20.08 -10.92
CA LEU A 107 7.14 19.51 -9.98
C LEU A 107 6.86 18.01 -9.85
N VAL A 108 7.91 17.20 -10.05
CA VAL A 108 7.83 15.73 -10.08
C VAL A 108 8.95 15.17 -9.20
N MET A 109 8.64 14.12 -8.44
CA MET A 109 9.65 13.38 -7.69
C MET A 109 10.36 12.39 -8.61
N ALA A 110 11.65 12.12 -8.39
CA ALA A 110 12.42 11.24 -9.28
C ALA A 110 12.22 9.75 -8.98
N ASP A 111 11.50 9.44 -7.91
CA ASP A 111 11.27 8.11 -7.34
C ASP A 111 9.80 7.70 -7.46
N GLN A 112 9.08 8.12 -8.50
CA GLN A 112 7.68 7.73 -8.72
C GLN A 112 7.42 7.29 -10.16
N ILE A 113 6.36 6.50 -10.33
CA ILE A 113 5.74 6.25 -11.63
C ILE A 113 4.36 6.92 -11.67
N ALA A 114 3.98 7.46 -12.83
CA ALA A 114 2.69 8.09 -13.03
C ALA A 114 2.20 7.85 -14.46
N ALA A 115 0.88 7.64 -14.62
CA ALA A 115 0.28 7.45 -15.93
C ALA A 115 0.53 8.69 -16.81
N PRO A 116 0.92 8.53 -18.09
CA PRO A 116 1.16 9.67 -18.98
C PRO A 116 -0.06 10.57 -19.13
N ALA A 117 -1.27 10.00 -19.09
CA ALA A 117 -2.52 10.76 -19.12
C ALA A 117 -2.68 11.67 -17.89
N LEU A 118 -2.20 11.26 -16.71
CA LEU A 118 -2.23 12.09 -15.51
C LEU A 118 -1.31 13.32 -15.68
N VAL A 119 -0.10 13.10 -16.19
CA VAL A 119 0.85 14.20 -16.44
C VAL A 119 0.32 15.13 -17.53
N ALA A 120 -0.26 14.59 -18.60
CA ALA A 120 -0.90 15.38 -19.64
C ALA A 120 -2.05 16.23 -19.08
N ASP A 121 -2.92 15.66 -18.24
CA ASP A 121 -4.02 16.39 -17.60
C ASP A 121 -3.52 17.55 -16.74
N LEU A 122 -2.43 17.35 -15.98
CA LEU A 122 -1.82 18.41 -15.16
C LEU A 122 -1.19 19.52 -16.02
N VAL A 123 -0.51 19.17 -17.12
CA VAL A 123 0.11 20.14 -18.04
C VAL A 123 -0.92 21.07 -18.70
N HIS A 124 -2.14 20.58 -18.89
CA HIS A 124 -3.25 21.33 -19.46
C HIS A 124 -4.19 21.93 -18.41
N ALA A 125 -3.99 21.63 -17.12
CA ALA A 125 -4.90 22.03 -16.07
C ALA A 125 -4.92 23.57 -15.93
N PRO A 126 -6.10 24.20 -16.06
CA PRO A 126 -6.27 25.59 -15.67
C PRO A 126 -6.15 25.68 -14.14
N ALA A 127 -5.52 26.72 -13.63
CA ALA A 127 -5.65 27.11 -12.24
C ALA A 127 -6.04 28.58 -12.17
N ALA A 128 -6.86 28.92 -11.20
CA ALA A 128 -7.22 30.30 -10.93
C ALA A 128 -6.03 31.04 -10.30
N GLY A 129 -5.54 32.09 -10.95
CA GLY A 129 -4.48 32.96 -10.42
C GLY A 129 -3.16 32.22 -10.15
N ASP A 130 -2.44 32.66 -9.11
CA ASP A 130 -1.10 32.17 -8.74
C ASP A 130 -1.15 30.95 -7.80
N ARG A 131 -2.15 30.07 -7.95
CA ARG A 131 -2.33 28.90 -7.07
C ARG A 131 -1.49 27.71 -7.53
N THR A 132 -0.95 27.00 -6.55
CA THR A 132 -0.34 25.68 -6.76
C THR A 132 -1.43 24.62 -6.85
N LEU A 133 -1.36 23.77 -7.87
CA LEU A 133 -2.18 22.55 -7.91
C LEU A 133 -1.38 21.42 -7.29
N LEU A 134 -1.90 20.81 -6.23
CA LEU A 134 -1.39 19.54 -5.73
C LEU A 134 -2.28 18.42 -6.28
N CYS A 135 -1.67 17.46 -6.95
CA CYS A 135 -2.39 16.30 -7.43
C CYS A 135 -2.63 15.31 -6.28
N ILE A 136 -3.88 14.94 -6.08
CA ILE A 136 -4.34 14.14 -4.94
C ILE A 136 -5.12 12.91 -5.37
N ASP A 137 -5.17 11.96 -4.46
CA ASP A 137 -5.88 10.71 -4.62
C ASP A 137 -6.90 10.52 -3.50
N ARG A 138 -8.20 10.64 -3.85
CA ARG A 138 -9.31 10.45 -2.89
C ARG A 138 -9.61 8.99 -2.57
N ASP A 139 -9.15 8.05 -3.38
CA ASP A 139 -9.42 6.64 -3.19
C ASP A 139 -8.32 6.06 -2.31
N LEU A 140 -8.48 6.22 -1.00
CA LEU A 140 -7.47 5.76 -0.04
C LEU A 140 -7.22 4.24 -0.12
N ALA A 141 -8.17 3.47 -0.68
CA ALA A 141 -8.06 2.03 -0.80
C ALA A 141 -7.09 1.56 -1.90
N ARG A 142 -6.72 2.42 -2.85
CA ARG A 142 -5.72 2.11 -3.89
C ARG A 142 -4.28 2.48 -3.52
N VAL A 143 -4.08 3.21 -2.44
CA VAL A 143 -2.75 3.61 -1.94
C VAL A 143 -2.07 2.39 -1.32
N PHE A 144 -0.91 1.99 -1.84
CA PHE A 144 -0.22 0.77 -1.41
C PHE A 144 0.29 0.85 0.05
N ASP A 145 0.96 1.95 0.41
CA ASP A 145 1.41 2.23 1.78
C ASP A 145 0.76 3.53 2.26
N ILE A 146 -0.40 3.40 2.90
CA ILE A 146 -1.14 4.54 3.45
C ILE A 146 -0.47 5.12 4.70
N ASP A 147 0.39 4.35 5.37
CA ASP A 147 1.04 4.76 6.60
C ASP A 147 2.16 5.76 6.29
N ASP A 148 2.96 5.50 5.24
CA ASP A 148 3.99 6.46 4.80
C ASP A 148 3.44 7.63 3.96
N ALA A 149 2.27 7.47 3.33
CA ALA A 149 1.68 8.47 2.45
C ALA A 149 1.47 9.84 3.13
N THR A 150 1.72 10.92 2.38
CA THR A 150 1.39 12.29 2.80
C THR A 150 -0.11 12.54 2.63
N LYS A 151 -0.82 12.75 3.72
CA LYS A 151 -2.28 12.84 3.79
C LYS A 151 -2.75 14.29 3.68
N VAL A 152 -3.94 14.52 3.12
CA VAL A 152 -4.52 15.87 2.94
C VAL A 152 -5.96 15.96 3.46
N ARG A 153 -6.34 17.15 3.93
CA ARG A 153 -7.72 17.55 4.24
C ARG A 153 -8.20 18.60 3.25
N LEU A 154 -9.44 18.47 2.81
CA LEU A 154 -10.04 19.29 1.76
C LEU A 154 -11.23 20.12 2.28
N ARG A 155 -11.39 21.31 1.70
CA ARG A 155 -12.63 22.09 1.75
C ARG A 155 -13.02 22.45 0.32
N GLY A 156 -13.90 21.64 -0.28
CA GLY A 156 -14.22 21.77 -1.70
C GLY A 156 -13.02 21.37 -2.57
N ALA A 157 -12.49 22.31 -3.35
CA ALA A 157 -11.26 22.13 -4.13
C ALA A 157 -10.00 22.59 -3.36
N ASP A 158 -10.15 23.26 -2.22
CA ASP A 158 -9.01 23.83 -1.50
C ASP A 158 -8.42 22.81 -0.54
N ILE A 159 -7.09 22.78 -0.44
CA ILE A 159 -6.38 22.01 0.58
C ILE A 159 -6.28 22.87 1.83
N THR A 160 -6.72 22.35 2.97
CA THR A 160 -6.68 23.08 4.25
C THR A 160 -5.58 22.60 5.17
N GLU A 161 -5.26 21.30 5.11
CA GLU A 161 -4.19 20.67 5.91
C GLU A 161 -3.49 19.59 5.10
N ILE A 162 -2.22 19.36 5.40
CA ILE A 162 -1.38 18.33 4.77
C ILE A 162 -0.32 17.83 5.78
N GLY A 163 -0.08 16.53 5.82
CA GLY A 163 0.94 15.92 6.70
C GLY A 163 0.84 14.39 6.74
N LYS A 164 1.87 13.71 7.26
CA LYS A 164 1.86 12.23 7.39
C LYS A 164 0.96 11.74 8.53
N ASP A 165 0.85 12.51 9.61
CA ASP A 165 0.13 12.11 10.83
C ASP A 165 -1.34 12.57 10.88
N LEU A 166 -1.90 12.96 9.72
CA LEU A 166 -3.27 13.48 9.66
C LEU A 166 -4.30 12.36 9.88
N VAL A 167 -5.12 12.50 10.94
CA VAL A 167 -6.24 11.57 11.22
C VAL A 167 -7.47 11.91 10.37
N GLY A 168 -8.07 10.89 9.77
CA GLY A 168 -9.26 11.02 8.91
C GLY A 168 -9.02 11.91 7.68
N PRO A 169 -8.08 11.53 6.80
CA PRO A 169 -7.80 12.31 5.60
C PRO A 169 -8.90 12.16 4.54
N ASP A 170 -9.06 13.18 3.70
CA ASP A 170 -9.97 13.13 2.54
C ASP A 170 -9.27 12.53 1.30
N ALA A 171 -7.94 12.62 1.25
CA ALA A 171 -7.11 12.13 0.15
C ALA A 171 -5.64 11.99 0.58
N VAL A 172 -4.81 11.44 -0.30
CA VAL A 172 -3.34 11.51 -0.21
C VAL A 172 -2.73 12.34 -1.34
N SER A 173 -1.57 12.92 -1.08
CA SER A 173 -0.73 13.61 -2.08
C SER A 173 -0.03 12.58 -2.96
N THR A 174 0.04 12.85 -4.26
CA THR A 174 0.71 11.99 -5.25
C THR A 174 2.18 12.35 -5.54
N GLY A 175 2.68 13.42 -4.90
CA GLY A 175 4.00 13.97 -5.21
C GLY A 175 4.08 14.76 -6.53
N LEU A 176 2.98 14.83 -7.29
CA LEU A 176 2.88 15.65 -8.50
C LEU A 176 2.23 17.01 -8.20
N PHE A 177 2.88 18.08 -8.65
CA PHE A 177 2.38 19.44 -8.46
C PHE A 177 2.46 20.23 -9.75
N VAL A 178 1.52 21.15 -9.96
CA VAL A 178 1.78 22.33 -10.77
C VAL A 178 2.10 23.47 -9.82
N MET A 179 3.38 23.73 -9.66
CA MET A 179 3.91 24.76 -8.75
C MET A 179 3.72 26.15 -9.34
N SER A 180 3.33 27.09 -8.49
CA SER A 180 3.33 28.54 -8.75
C SER A 180 4.52 29.20 -8.04
N PRO A 181 4.95 30.41 -8.47
CA PRO A 181 5.98 31.18 -7.75
C PRO A 181 5.64 31.41 -6.27
N THR A 182 4.37 31.53 -5.93
CA THR A 182 3.90 31.72 -4.54
C THR A 182 4.22 30.55 -3.61
N LEU A 183 4.38 29.31 -4.12
CA LEU A 183 4.87 28.20 -3.31
C LEU A 183 6.33 28.39 -2.92
N LEU A 184 7.14 29.00 -3.78
CA LEU A 184 8.52 29.35 -3.44
C LEU A 184 8.56 30.38 -2.34
N ASP A 185 7.70 31.40 -2.40
CA ASP A 185 7.63 32.42 -1.35
C ASP A 185 7.25 31.80 0.02
N ALA A 186 6.32 30.84 0.01
CA ALA A 186 5.95 30.09 1.21
C ALA A 186 7.11 29.23 1.75
N LEU A 187 7.90 28.61 0.86
CA LEU A 187 9.10 27.86 1.25
C LEU A 187 10.21 28.79 1.79
N ASP A 188 10.45 29.94 1.16
CA ASP A 188 11.51 30.90 1.53
C ASP A 188 11.29 31.49 2.93
N GLY A 189 10.03 31.59 3.36
CA GLY A 189 9.66 32.03 4.71
C GLY A 189 9.93 31.03 5.83
N LEU A 190 10.39 29.81 5.51
CA LEU A 190 10.60 28.72 6.46
C LEU A 190 12.09 28.36 6.60
N VAL A 191 12.48 27.91 7.80
CA VAL A 191 13.87 27.48 8.07
C VAL A 191 14.02 25.99 7.71
N GLN A 192 14.83 25.71 6.69
CA GLN A 192 15.08 24.34 6.17
C GLN A 192 13.79 23.55 5.87
N PRO A 193 12.92 24.06 4.99
CA PRO A 193 11.59 23.49 4.79
C PRO A 193 11.61 22.13 4.12
N SER A 194 10.68 21.27 4.52
CA SER A 194 10.17 20.21 3.65
C SER A 194 9.15 20.78 2.66
N LEU A 195 8.97 20.09 1.53
CA LEU A 195 7.94 20.47 0.57
C LEU A 195 6.54 20.44 1.21
N THR A 196 6.27 19.43 2.06
CA THR A 196 5.02 19.33 2.82
C THR A 196 4.79 20.55 3.71
N GLN A 197 5.83 21.08 4.38
CA GLN A 197 5.72 22.30 5.19
C GLN A 197 5.45 23.54 4.34
N GLY A 198 6.11 23.67 3.19
CA GLY A 198 5.84 24.78 2.25
C GLY A 198 4.41 24.74 1.73
N VAL A 199 3.92 23.56 1.35
CA VAL A 199 2.53 23.36 0.91
C VAL A 199 1.55 23.66 2.05
N HIS A 200 1.85 23.25 3.29
CA HIS A 200 1.04 23.58 4.45
C HIS A 200 0.94 25.09 4.68
N ALA A 201 2.06 25.82 4.60
CA ALA A 201 2.08 27.28 4.73
C ALA A 201 1.28 27.96 3.61
N ALA A 202 1.44 27.51 2.37
CA ALA A 202 0.69 28.02 1.22
C ALA A 202 -0.82 27.70 1.31
N ALA A 203 -1.17 26.52 1.81
CA ALA A 203 -2.56 26.09 2.03
C ALA A 203 -3.26 26.99 3.07
N GLY A 204 -2.55 27.36 4.15
CA GLY A 204 -3.05 28.31 5.15
C GLY A 204 -3.37 29.71 4.58
N ALA A 205 -2.74 30.08 3.47
CA ALA A 205 -3.02 31.31 2.72
C ALA A 205 -4.06 31.14 1.59
N GLY A 206 -4.65 29.95 1.42
CA GLY A 206 -5.61 29.64 0.36
C GLY A 206 -4.97 29.45 -1.03
N LEU A 207 -3.65 29.28 -1.10
CA LEU A 207 -2.89 29.26 -2.35
C LEU A 207 -2.69 27.85 -2.95
N VAL A 208 -3.29 26.83 -2.34
CA VAL A 208 -3.18 25.43 -2.79
C VAL A 208 -4.55 24.85 -3.10
N GLU A 209 -4.67 24.29 -4.29
CA GLU A 209 -5.87 23.66 -4.80
C GLU A 209 -5.59 22.18 -5.15
N ALA A 210 -6.54 21.31 -4.83
CA ALA A 210 -6.48 19.88 -5.09
C ALA A 210 -6.93 19.56 -6.52
N ARG A 211 -6.15 18.70 -7.19
CA ARG A 211 -6.52 18.08 -8.47
C ARG A 211 -6.58 16.57 -8.34
N ASP A 212 -7.77 16.00 -8.44
CA ASP A 212 -7.96 14.55 -8.30
C ASP A 212 -7.38 13.77 -9.49
N VAL A 213 -6.65 12.68 -9.23
CA VAL A 213 -6.15 11.74 -10.26
C VAL A 213 -7.28 10.97 -10.97
N GLY A 214 -8.49 10.94 -10.39
CA GLY A 214 -9.64 10.23 -10.90
C GLY A 214 -9.40 8.73 -10.95
N ARG A 215 -9.18 8.20 -12.15
CA ARG A 215 -8.90 6.78 -12.41
C ARG A 215 -7.46 6.49 -12.82
N GLN A 216 -6.65 7.54 -12.98
CA GLN A 216 -5.26 7.42 -13.41
C GLN A 216 -4.41 6.83 -12.29
N LEU A 217 -3.43 6.01 -12.68
CA LEU A 217 -2.55 5.33 -11.74
C LEU A 217 -1.26 6.12 -11.52
N TRP A 218 -0.76 6.03 -10.30
CA TRP A 218 0.52 6.57 -9.86
C TRP A 218 1.01 5.73 -8.68
N GLN A 219 2.30 5.74 -8.40
CA GLN A 219 2.90 5.02 -7.28
C GLN A 219 4.29 5.58 -6.96
N ASP A 220 4.56 5.86 -5.70
CA ASP A 220 5.91 6.14 -5.20
C ASP A 220 6.74 4.85 -5.20
N VAL A 221 8.04 4.98 -5.42
CA VAL A 221 9.00 3.89 -5.58
C VAL A 221 10.25 4.24 -4.77
N ASP A 222 10.09 4.25 -3.45
CA ASP A 222 11.11 4.64 -2.48
C ASP A 222 11.55 3.49 -1.55
N ALA A 223 10.88 2.33 -1.64
CA ALA A 223 11.22 1.10 -0.93
C ALA A 223 11.18 -0.15 -1.86
N PRO A 224 11.87 -1.25 -1.52
CA PRO A 224 11.88 -2.46 -2.34
C PRO A 224 10.48 -3.04 -2.62
N GLU A 225 9.58 -2.99 -1.65
CA GLU A 225 8.20 -3.47 -1.77
C GLU A 225 7.39 -2.60 -2.75
N MET A 226 7.64 -1.28 -2.72
CA MET A 226 7.05 -0.31 -3.63
C MET A 226 7.51 -0.52 -5.07
N LYS A 227 8.80 -0.87 -5.27
CA LYS A 227 9.33 -1.27 -6.58
C LYS A 227 8.63 -2.49 -7.13
N LEU A 228 8.44 -3.54 -6.32
CA LEU A 228 7.73 -4.74 -6.74
C LEU A 228 6.27 -4.43 -7.12
N HIS A 229 5.60 -3.57 -6.36
CA HIS A 229 4.25 -3.12 -6.68
C HIS A 229 4.20 -2.29 -7.96
N ALA A 230 5.14 -1.35 -8.15
CA ALA A 230 5.27 -0.56 -9.37
C ALA A 230 5.50 -1.45 -10.60
N GLU A 231 6.38 -2.46 -10.51
CA GLU A 231 6.57 -3.44 -11.58
C GLU A 231 5.32 -4.28 -11.84
N TRP A 232 4.55 -4.63 -10.81
CA TRP A 232 3.27 -5.30 -10.97
C TRP A 232 2.27 -4.41 -11.72
N LEU A 233 2.15 -3.13 -11.36
CA LEU A 233 1.32 -2.17 -12.08
C LEU A 233 1.72 -2.10 -13.56
N LEU A 234 3.01 -2.05 -13.87
CA LEU A 234 3.52 -2.01 -15.24
C LEU A 234 3.25 -3.30 -16.02
N ARG A 235 3.30 -4.47 -15.37
CA ARG A 235 2.93 -5.75 -16.00
C ARG A 235 1.44 -5.82 -16.33
N VAL A 236 0.58 -5.28 -15.47
CA VAL A 236 -0.88 -5.35 -15.61
C VAL A 236 -1.41 -4.27 -16.55
N TYR A 237 -0.90 -3.05 -16.44
CA TYR A 237 -1.44 -1.86 -17.11
C TYR A 237 -0.56 -1.36 -18.27
N GLY A 238 0.57 -2.02 -18.52
CA GLY A 238 1.55 -1.61 -19.51
C GLY A 238 2.35 -0.37 -19.11
N ASP A 239 3.26 0.07 -19.99
CA ASP A 239 4.14 1.20 -19.73
C ASP A 239 3.44 2.56 -19.63
N ASP A 240 2.20 2.64 -20.14
CA ASP A 240 1.35 3.82 -20.03
C ASP A 240 0.45 3.81 -18.79
N LEU A 241 0.54 2.75 -17.96
CA LEU A 241 -0.31 2.58 -16.77
C LEU A 241 -1.80 2.79 -17.08
N SER A 242 -2.19 2.49 -18.31
CA SER A 242 -3.54 2.65 -18.81
C SER A 242 -4.34 1.43 -18.40
N ARG A 243 -5.52 1.64 -17.81
CA ARG A 243 -6.46 0.55 -17.64
C ARG A 243 -6.82 0.01 -19.03
N PRO A 244 -6.76 -1.32 -19.24
CA PRO A 244 -7.21 -1.90 -20.50
C PRO A 244 -8.59 -1.35 -20.84
N ALA A 245 -8.76 -0.83 -22.06
CA ALA A 245 -10.09 -0.51 -22.54
C ALA A 245 -10.91 -1.81 -22.48
N VAL A 246 -12.18 -1.71 -22.07
CA VAL A 246 -13.09 -2.86 -21.91
C VAL A 246 -13.24 -3.70 -23.20
N ASN A 247 -12.70 -3.25 -24.34
CA ASN A 247 -12.74 -3.91 -25.66
C ASN A 247 -11.44 -3.84 -26.49
N ALA A 248 -10.24 -3.65 -25.90
CA ALA A 248 -9.00 -3.69 -26.69
C ALA A 248 -8.52 -5.15 -26.89
N SER A 249 -8.26 -5.56 -28.14
CA SER A 249 -7.68 -6.87 -28.44
C SER A 249 -6.19 -6.90 -28.07
N PRO A 250 -5.72 -7.89 -27.31
CA PRO A 250 -4.36 -7.91 -26.82
C PRO A 250 -3.38 -8.60 -27.81
N PRO A 251 -2.07 -8.31 -27.75
CA PRO A 251 -1.03 -8.93 -28.58
C PRO A 251 -0.44 -10.22 -27.95
N SER A 252 -0.68 -11.34 -28.62
CA SER A 252 -0.34 -12.74 -28.32
C SER A 252 0.98 -13.09 -27.59
N ALA A 253 0.89 -14.23 -26.87
CA ALA A 253 1.85 -14.97 -26.03
C ALA A 253 1.84 -14.56 -24.53
N ALA A 254 1.83 -15.55 -23.61
CA ALA A 254 1.25 -15.48 -22.25
C ALA A 254 -0.29 -15.33 -22.21
N GLU A 255 -0.88 -14.80 -23.28
CA GLU A 255 -2.34 -14.69 -23.49
C GLU A 255 -3.08 -16.01 -23.45
N ASP A 256 -2.54 -17.16 -23.90
CA ASP A 256 -3.28 -18.42 -23.82
C ASP A 256 -3.45 -18.90 -22.36
N THR A 257 -2.45 -18.61 -21.53
CA THR A 257 -2.46 -18.93 -20.10
C THR A 257 -3.29 -17.91 -19.32
N LEU A 258 -3.16 -16.62 -19.64
CA LEU A 258 -3.98 -15.58 -19.04
C LEU A 258 -5.45 -15.70 -19.47
N ALA A 259 -5.76 -16.03 -20.72
CA ALA A 259 -7.13 -16.30 -21.19
C ALA A 259 -7.74 -17.58 -20.59
N LEU A 260 -6.93 -18.54 -20.15
CA LEU A 260 -7.39 -19.67 -19.35
C LEU A 260 -7.74 -19.22 -17.92
N VAL A 261 -6.88 -18.42 -17.29
CA VAL A 261 -7.09 -17.87 -15.94
C VAL A 261 -8.24 -16.86 -15.90
N GLU A 262 -8.35 -15.98 -16.90
CA GLU A 262 -9.41 -14.99 -17.06
C GLU A 262 -10.75 -15.65 -17.40
N ARG A 263 -10.79 -16.75 -18.17
CA ARG A 263 -12.04 -17.54 -18.30
C ARG A 263 -12.48 -18.15 -16.97
N LEU A 264 -11.55 -18.70 -16.19
CA LEU A 264 -11.83 -19.26 -14.86
C LEU A 264 -12.25 -18.18 -13.84
N LEU A 265 -11.73 -16.95 -13.96
CA LEU A 265 -12.10 -15.82 -13.12
C LEU A 265 -13.41 -15.16 -13.59
N ALA A 266 -13.68 -15.10 -14.90
CA ALA A 266 -14.93 -14.60 -15.44
C ALA A 266 -16.13 -15.53 -15.13
N GLU A 267 -15.92 -16.86 -15.06
CA GLU A 267 -16.91 -17.78 -14.47
C GLU A 267 -17.18 -17.50 -12.97
N LYS A 268 -16.22 -16.90 -12.26
CA LYS A 268 -16.34 -16.56 -10.83
C LYS A 268 -16.90 -15.15 -10.58
N ASP A 269 -16.80 -14.25 -11.55
CA ASP A 269 -17.23 -12.84 -11.48
C ASP A 269 -18.61 -12.58 -12.10
N GLU A 270 -19.40 -13.61 -12.42
CA GLU A 270 -20.85 -13.38 -12.55
C GLU A 270 -21.42 -12.87 -11.21
N PRO A 271 -22.23 -11.80 -11.19
CA PRO A 271 -22.93 -11.34 -10.00
C PRO A 271 -24.06 -12.32 -9.66
N GLY A 272 -23.71 -13.49 -9.13
CA GLY A 272 -24.65 -14.59 -8.93
C GLY A 272 -25.19 -14.71 -7.51
N TYR A 273 -24.35 -14.53 -6.48
CA TYR A 273 -24.87 -14.66 -5.10
C TYR A 273 -24.02 -13.99 -4.02
N VAL A 274 -24.73 -13.37 -3.06
CA VAL A 274 -24.15 -12.88 -1.80
C VAL A 274 -24.06 -14.05 -0.83
N ARG A 275 -22.87 -14.29 -0.27
CA ARG A 275 -22.66 -15.28 0.79
C ARG A 275 -23.21 -14.76 2.12
N LEU A 276 -24.29 -15.39 2.58
CA LEU A 276 -24.88 -15.19 3.91
C LEU A 276 -24.53 -16.31 4.89
N ASN A 277 -23.61 -17.20 4.52
CA ASN A 277 -23.04 -18.20 5.43
C ASN A 277 -21.93 -17.58 6.31
N PRO A 278 -21.67 -18.11 7.53
CA PRO A 278 -20.70 -17.54 8.47
C PRO A 278 -19.23 -17.75 8.09
N GLY A 279 -18.95 -18.34 6.92
CA GLY A 279 -17.59 -18.62 6.45
C GLY A 279 -17.54 -19.77 5.46
N PRO A 280 -16.69 -19.69 4.41
CA PRO A 280 -16.01 -18.49 3.92
C PRO A 280 -16.99 -17.43 3.39
N VAL A 281 -16.75 -16.16 3.71
CA VAL A 281 -17.56 -15.00 3.27
C VAL A 281 -17.02 -14.36 2.00
N MET A 282 -17.75 -13.36 1.46
CA MET A 282 -17.24 -12.55 0.35
C MET A 282 -16.00 -11.77 0.79
N THR A 283 -14.97 -11.81 -0.03
CA THR A 283 -13.72 -11.06 0.18
C THR A 283 -13.61 -9.95 -0.86
N SER A 284 -12.87 -8.88 -0.54
CA SER A 284 -12.63 -7.82 -1.51
C SER A 284 -11.70 -8.29 -2.63
N ALA A 285 -11.80 -7.69 -3.81
CA ALA A 285 -10.91 -8.00 -4.94
C ALA A 285 -9.41 -7.91 -4.56
N ARG A 286 -9.05 -6.98 -3.65
CA ARG A 286 -7.69 -6.84 -3.11
C ARG A 286 -7.20 -8.09 -2.39
N VAL A 287 -8.05 -8.73 -1.58
CA VAL A 287 -7.71 -9.96 -0.86
C VAL A 287 -7.55 -11.12 -1.83
N THR A 288 -8.43 -11.22 -2.83
CA THR A 288 -8.33 -12.25 -3.88
C THR A 288 -7.06 -12.09 -4.72
N ALA A 289 -6.72 -10.87 -5.13
CA ALA A 289 -5.54 -10.59 -5.94
C ALA A 289 -4.22 -10.90 -5.22
N ALA A 290 -4.18 -10.80 -3.88
CA ALA A 290 -3.01 -11.14 -3.08
C ALA A 290 -2.58 -12.62 -3.21
N LEU A 291 -3.46 -13.50 -3.69
CA LEU A 291 -3.12 -14.91 -3.98
C LEU A 291 -2.24 -15.07 -5.22
N VAL A 292 -2.19 -14.06 -6.11
CA VAL A 292 -1.42 -14.08 -7.36
C VAL A 292 -0.05 -13.42 -7.14
N HIS A 293 0.59 -13.75 -6.01
CA HIS A 293 1.93 -13.29 -5.69
C HIS A 293 2.98 -14.17 -6.39
N HIS A 294 4.22 -13.67 -6.54
CA HIS A 294 5.32 -14.48 -7.07
C HIS A 294 5.68 -15.61 -6.09
N ASP A 295 6.30 -16.68 -6.61
CA ASP A 295 6.73 -17.83 -5.82
C ASP A 295 7.79 -17.41 -4.78
N VAL A 296 7.56 -17.78 -3.52
CA VAL A 296 8.49 -17.54 -2.41
C VAL A 296 8.81 -18.87 -1.74
N CYS A 297 10.09 -19.15 -1.48
CA CYS A 297 10.47 -20.32 -0.70
C CYS A 297 10.17 -20.08 0.79
N HIS A 298 9.47 -21.03 1.42
CA HIS A 298 9.05 -20.94 2.84
C HIS A 298 10.21 -20.90 3.85
N ARG A 299 11.46 -21.09 3.40
CA ARG A 299 12.67 -21.04 4.22
C ARG A 299 13.42 -19.73 4.08
N ASP A 300 13.01 -18.86 3.15
CA ASP A 300 13.69 -17.61 2.89
C ASP A 300 13.34 -16.57 3.97
N GLU A 301 14.23 -15.59 4.14
CA GLU A 301 14.03 -14.49 5.08
C GLU A 301 12.77 -13.68 4.75
N ASP A 302 12.45 -13.54 3.45
CA ASP A 302 11.26 -12.84 2.98
C ASP A 302 9.97 -13.48 3.50
N TYR A 303 9.86 -14.81 3.44
CA TYR A 303 8.71 -15.54 3.97
C TYR A 303 8.63 -15.43 5.49
N SER A 304 9.78 -15.54 6.17
CA SER A 304 9.85 -15.34 7.63
C SER A 304 9.39 -13.93 8.04
N GLY A 305 9.74 -12.93 7.23
CA GLY A 305 9.26 -11.55 7.36
C GLY A 305 7.74 -11.43 7.20
N VAL A 306 7.14 -12.14 6.24
CA VAL A 306 5.68 -12.20 6.06
C VAL A 306 5.01 -12.77 7.31
N VAL A 307 5.51 -13.89 7.84
CA VAL A 307 4.97 -14.54 9.05
C VAL A 307 5.03 -13.60 10.26
N ARG A 308 6.18 -12.95 10.48
CA ARG A 308 6.35 -12.00 11.58
C ARG A 308 5.38 -10.83 11.49
N ARG A 309 5.25 -10.22 10.31
CA ARG A 309 4.30 -9.12 10.07
C ARG A 309 2.85 -9.57 10.30
N LEU A 310 2.50 -10.80 9.93
CA LEU A 310 1.18 -11.37 10.23
C LEU A 310 0.96 -11.48 11.74
N GLN A 311 1.92 -12.03 12.49
CA GLN A 311 1.83 -12.14 13.94
C GLN A 311 1.70 -10.76 14.61
N GLU A 312 2.53 -9.79 14.22
CA GLU A 312 2.48 -8.40 14.71
C GLU A 312 1.10 -7.75 14.49
N LYS A 313 0.51 -7.94 13.31
CA LYS A 313 -0.82 -7.41 12.97
C LYS A 313 -1.96 -8.15 13.68
N LEU A 314 -1.83 -9.45 13.97
CA LEU A 314 -2.86 -10.25 14.63
C LEU A 314 -2.93 -10.00 16.14
N ARG A 315 -1.80 -9.76 16.81
CA ARG A 315 -1.75 -9.52 18.27
C ARG A 315 -2.80 -8.52 18.79
N PRO A 316 -2.90 -7.28 18.25
CA PRO A 316 -3.86 -6.30 18.77
C PRO A 316 -5.32 -6.72 18.56
N LEU A 317 -5.64 -7.51 17.53
CA LEU A 317 -7.03 -7.95 17.27
C LEU A 317 -7.57 -8.87 18.36
N PHE A 318 -6.69 -9.61 19.04
CA PHE A 318 -7.03 -10.49 20.15
C PHE A 318 -6.72 -9.89 21.53
N GLY A 319 -6.34 -8.61 21.60
CA GLY A 319 -5.90 -7.98 22.85
C GLY A 319 -4.61 -8.60 23.42
N ALA A 320 -3.80 -9.24 22.58
CA ALA A 320 -2.58 -9.93 22.99
C ALA A 320 -1.42 -8.95 23.21
N THR A 321 -0.62 -9.20 24.24
CA THR A 321 0.57 -8.40 24.62
C THR A 321 1.87 -9.08 24.16
N ALA A 322 3.02 -8.54 24.60
CA ALA A 322 4.32 -9.18 24.40
C ALA A 322 4.46 -10.53 25.12
N ASP A 323 3.62 -10.80 26.13
CA ASP A 323 3.62 -12.07 26.89
C ASP A 323 2.83 -13.19 26.19
N HIS A 324 2.22 -12.88 25.06
CA HIS A 324 1.42 -13.81 24.27
C HIS A 324 2.15 -14.19 22.98
N GLU A 325 1.83 -15.36 22.42
CA GLU A 325 2.38 -15.80 21.14
C GLU A 325 1.24 -16.19 20.18
N VAL A 326 1.41 -15.89 18.89
CA VAL A 326 0.45 -16.21 17.84
C VAL A 326 1.03 -17.30 16.96
N LEU A 327 0.47 -18.51 17.06
CA LEU A 327 0.86 -19.64 16.23
C LEU A 327 -0.01 -19.69 14.97
N LEU A 328 0.64 -19.73 13.80
CA LEU A 328 -0.03 -19.90 12.52
C LEU A 328 -0.06 -21.39 12.15
N LEU A 329 -1.24 -21.89 11.81
CA LEU A 329 -1.45 -23.28 11.42
C LEU A 329 -2.07 -23.33 10.02
N THR A 330 -1.56 -24.24 9.20
CA THR A 330 -2.16 -24.56 7.90
C THR A 330 -3.31 -25.55 8.11
N GLY A 331 -4.52 -25.04 8.33
CA GLY A 331 -5.70 -25.86 8.55
C GLY A 331 -6.97 -25.03 8.74
N SER A 332 -8.08 -25.71 8.94
CA SER A 332 -9.35 -25.05 9.28
C SER A 332 -9.39 -24.64 10.76
N GLY A 333 -10.42 -23.89 11.16
CA GLY A 333 -10.64 -23.59 12.58
C GLY A 333 -10.76 -24.83 13.46
N THR A 334 -11.29 -25.94 12.93
CA THR A 334 -11.34 -27.22 13.66
C THR A 334 -9.95 -27.81 13.91
N ALA A 335 -9.01 -27.68 12.98
CA ALA A 335 -7.63 -28.10 13.20
C ALA A 335 -6.96 -27.29 14.33
N ALA A 336 -7.29 -26.00 14.44
CA ALA A 336 -6.83 -25.17 15.55
C ALA A 336 -7.46 -25.59 16.90
N MET A 337 -8.74 -25.94 16.91
CA MET A 337 -9.42 -26.49 18.11
C MET A 337 -8.76 -27.80 18.57
N GLU A 338 -8.49 -28.71 17.63
CA GLU A 338 -7.84 -29.99 17.91
C GLU A 338 -6.42 -29.79 18.43
N MET A 339 -5.62 -28.94 17.77
CA MET A 339 -4.28 -28.62 18.25
C MET A 339 -4.32 -28.06 19.69
N ALA A 340 -5.25 -27.15 19.99
CA ALA A 340 -5.38 -26.59 21.33
C ALA A 340 -5.71 -27.67 22.38
N ILE A 341 -6.71 -28.51 22.13
CA ILE A 341 -7.09 -29.58 23.06
C ILE A 341 -5.95 -30.59 23.25
N ALA A 342 -5.39 -31.09 22.15
CA ALA A 342 -4.37 -32.14 22.17
C ALA A 342 -3.02 -31.68 22.76
N SER A 343 -2.73 -30.37 22.74
CA SER A 343 -1.45 -29.82 23.21
C SER A 343 -1.51 -29.21 24.61
N VAL A 344 -2.68 -28.77 25.07
CA VAL A 344 -2.83 -28.07 26.37
C VAL A 344 -3.18 -29.05 27.50
N VAL A 345 -3.97 -30.09 27.22
CA VAL A 345 -4.40 -31.04 28.25
C VAL A 345 -3.31 -32.09 28.46
N SER A 346 -2.74 -32.12 29.67
CA SER A 346 -1.71 -33.10 30.03
C SER A 346 -2.25 -34.54 30.03
N THR A 347 -1.40 -35.52 29.74
CA THR A 347 -1.78 -36.94 29.74
C THR A 347 -2.38 -37.36 31.09
N GLY A 348 -3.57 -37.96 31.07
CA GLY A 348 -4.30 -38.39 32.26
C GLY A 348 -5.05 -37.27 33.00
N ALA A 349 -4.90 -36.02 32.58
CA ALA A 349 -5.70 -34.91 33.11
C ALA A 349 -7.07 -34.83 32.43
N LYS A 350 -8.05 -34.25 33.13
CA LYS A 350 -9.43 -34.18 32.67
C LYS A 350 -9.75 -32.82 32.04
N LEU A 351 -10.57 -32.83 30.98
CA LEU A 351 -11.09 -31.64 30.30
C LEU A 351 -12.57 -31.45 30.64
N LEU A 352 -12.96 -30.24 31.03
CA LEU A 352 -14.37 -29.85 31.10
C LEU A 352 -14.78 -29.17 29.80
N VAL A 353 -15.78 -29.69 29.11
CA VAL A 353 -16.33 -29.10 27.88
C VAL A 353 -17.69 -28.48 28.17
N ILE A 354 -17.86 -27.20 27.81
CA ILE A 354 -19.15 -26.52 27.83
C ILE A 354 -19.73 -26.59 26.42
N SER A 355 -20.87 -27.28 26.29
CA SER A 355 -21.47 -27.57 24.99
C SER A 355 -22.90 -27.05 24.91
N ASN A 356 -23.14 -26.10 24.01
CA ASN A 356 -24.47 -25.55 23.70
C ASN A 356 -24.70 -25.38 22.18
N GLY A 357 -23.98 -26.14 21.35
CA GLY A 357 -24.13 -26.18 19.90
C GLY A 357 -23.13 -27.11 19.22
N ALA A 358 -23.06 -27.02 17.89
CA ALA A 358 -22.31 -27.95 17.06
C ALA A 358 -20.79 -27.92 17.32
N PHE A 359 -20.20 -26.75 17.54
CA PHE A 359 -18.78 -26.63 17.82
C PHE A 359 -18.44 -27.08 19.25
N GLY A 360 -19.30 -26.83 20.22
CA GLY A 360 -19.17 -27.40 21.57
C GLY A 360 -19.20 -28.93 21.58
N GLU A 361 -20.08 -29.54 20.78
CA GLU A 361 -20.10 -30.99 20.59
C GLU A 361 -18.82 -31.49 19.94
N ARG A 362 -18.31 -30.75 18.95
CA ARG A 362 -17.02 -31.06 18.30
C ARG A 362 -15.84 -31.03 19.25
N LEU A 363 -15.81 -30.15 20.26
CA LEU A 363 -14.76 -30.17 21.28
C LEU A 363 -14.77 -31.48 22.08
N THR A 364 -15.97 -32.02 22.37
CA THR A 364 -16.10 -33.32 23.05
C THR A 364 -15.60 -34.45 22.15
N GLU A 365 -16.00 -34.43 20.88
CA GLU A 365 -15.62 -35.44 19.88
C GLU A 365 -14.09 -35.47 19.66
N ILE A 366 -13.45 -34.31 19.57
CA ILE A 366 -11.99 -34.18 19.52
C ILE A 366 -11.35 -34.81 20.76
N ALA A 367 -11.82 -34.48 21.96
CA ALA A 367 -11.24 -34.99 23.19
C ALA A 367 -11.37 -36.52 23.30
N ASP A 368 -12.50 -37.08 22.87
CA ASP A 368 -12.74 -38.52 22.82
C ASP A 368 -11.77 -39.24 21.85
N LEU A 369 -11.52 -38.66 20.68
CA LEU A 369 -10.56 -39.16 19.69
C LEU A 369 -9.12 -39.20 20.22
N HIS A 370 -8.75 -38.23 21.06
CA HIS A 370 -7.45 -38.17 21.73
C HIS A 370 -7.41 -38.94 23.06
N HIS A 371 -8.50 -39.63 23.42
CA HIS A 371 -8.64 -40.38 24.66
C HIS A 371 -8.41 -39.53 25.92
N ILE A 372 -8.78 -38.26 25.85
CA ILE A 372 -8.69 -37.33 26.98
C ILE A 372 -9.93 -37.53 27.86
N PRO A 373 -9.79 -37.80 29.17
CA PRO A 373 -10.92 -37.87 30.07
C PRO A 373 -11.74 -36.58 30.04
N THR A 374 -13.05 -36.68 29.78
CA THR A 374 -13.92 -35.50 29.63
C THR A 374 -15.08 -35.50 30.61
N VAL A 375 -15.48 -34.30 31.03
CA VAL A 375 -16.79 -34.02 31.63
C VAL A 375 -17.45 -32.97 30.75
N THR A 376 -18.71 -33.19 30.37
CA THR A 376 -19.42 -32.24 29.51
C THR A 376 -20.61 -31.64 30.25
N VAL A 377 -20.65 -30.32 30.33
CA VAL A 377 -21.85 -29.57 30.75
C VAL A 377 -22.62 -29.20 29.50
N ARG A 378 -23.77 -29.85 29.31
CA ARG A 378 -24.61 -29.68 28.11
C ARG A 378 -25.77 -28.73 28.41
N SER A 379 -25.92 -27.73 27.56
CA SER A 379 -27.13 -26.90 27.49
C SER A 379 -27.84 -27.15 26.16
N PRO A 380 -29.17 -26.97 26.08
CA PRO A 380 -29.86 -27.00 24.81
C PRO A 380 -29.24 -26.02 23.81
N TRP A 381 -29.26 -26.38 22.52
CA TRP A 381 -28.73 -25.51 21.48
C TRP A 381 -29.42 -24.13 21.49
N GLY A 382 -28.62 -23.07 21.37
CA GLY A 382 -29.12 -21.69 21.41
C GLY A 382 -29.47 -21.16 22.80
N GLN A 383 -29.24 -21.96 23.86
CA GLN A 383 -29.36 -21.49 25.24
C GLN A 383 -27.98 -21.22 25.83
N LEU A 384 -27.90 -20.19 26.68
CA LEU A 384 -26.67 -19.87 27.40
C LEU A 384 -26.37 -20.96 28.44
N PRO A 385 -25.09 -21.36 28.59
CA PRO A 385 -24.68 -22.26 29.65
C PRO A 385 -25.03 -21.72 31.03
N ARG A 386 -25.59 -22.58 31.90
CA ARG A 386 -25.90 -22.20 33.28
C ARG A 386 -24.63 -22.22 34.13
N ILE A 387 -24.21 -21.05 34.61
CA ILE A 387 -22.97 -20.88 35.39
C ILE A 387 -22.95 -21.77 36.64
N ASP A 388 -24.09 -21.93 37.32
CA ASP A 388 -24.19 -22.77 38.51
C ASP A 388 -23.91 -24.25 38.20
N GLU A 389 -24.30 -24.74 37.02
CA GLU A 389 -24.03 -26.12 36.58
C GLU A 389 -22.56 -26.32 36.22
N VAL A 390 -21.95 -25.33 35.58
CA VAL A 390 -20.50 -25.32 35.30
C VAL A 390 -19.70 -25.34 36.61
N LYS A 391 -20.09 -24.51 37.58
CA LYS A 391 -19.46 -24.46 38.91
C LYS A 391 -19.60 -25.79 39.65
N ALA A 392 -20.81 -26.36 39.69
CA ALA A 392 -21.03 -27.66 40.32
C ALA A 392 -20.23 -28.78 39.64
N ALA A 393 -20.06 -28.75 38.32
CA ALA A 393 -19.24 -29.71 37.59
C ALA A 393 -17.75 -29.59 37.94
N LEU A 394 -17.23 -28.37 38.08
CA LEU A 394 -15.86 -28.11 38.53
C LEU A 394 -15.65 -28.56 39.98
N ASP A 395 -16.57 -28.21 40.89
CA ASP A 395 -16.50 -28.60 42.30
C ASP A 395 -16.52 -30.13 42.48
N ALA A 396 -17.28 -30.84 41.64
CA ALA A 396 -17.35 -32.31 41.64
C ALA A 396 -16.16 -32.99 40.95
N ASN A 397 -15.38 -32.26 40.14
CA ASN A 397 -14.24 -32.78 39.38
C ASN A 397 -12.99 -31.91 39.59
N PRO A 398 -12.39 -31.93 40.80
CA PRO A 398 -11.22 -31.11 41.12
C PRO A 398 -9.96 -31.49 40.32
N ASP A 399 -10.01 -32.60 39.57
CA ASP A 399 -8.97 -33.09 38.67
C ASP A 399 -9.07 -32.53 37.24
N VAL A 400 -10.05 -31.67 36.95
CA VAL A 400 -10.14 -30.93 35.69
C VAL A 400 -8.96 -29.96 35.59
N ALA A 401 -8.15 -30.12 34.53
CA ALA A 401 -6.99 -29.26 34.28
C ALA A 401 -7.29 -28.11 33.31
N ALA A 402 -8.33 -28.22 32.48
CA ALA A 402 -8.70 -27.21 31.50
C ALA A 402 -10.21 -27.16 31.28
N VAL A 403 -10.70 -25.98 30.86
CA VAL A 403 -12.09 -25.77 30.42
C VAL A 403 -12.06 -25.34 28.96
N ALA A 404 -12.84 -26.02 28.11
CA ALA A 404 -13.03 -25.68 26.72
C ALA A 404 -14.46 -25.21 26.46
N MET A 405 -14.60 -24.09 25.75
CA MET A 405 -15.89 -23.51 25.37
C MET A 405 -15.78 -22.78 24.03
N ILE A 406 -16.93 -22.57 23.39
CA ILE A 406 -17.05 -21.79 22.16
C ILE A 406 -17.55 -20.39 22.52
N HIS A 407 -16.86 -19.36 22.04
CA HIS A 407 -17.21 -17.97 22.31
C HIS A 407 -18.47 -17.53 21.54
N HIS A 408 -18.57 -17.92 20.27
CA HIS A 408 -19.72 -17.64 19.40
C HIS A 408 -20.06 -18.90 18.63
N GLU A 409 -21.23 -19.47 18.93
CA GLU A 409 -21.66 -20.77 18.46
C GLU A 409 -22.46 -20.59 17.15
N THR A 410 -21.75 -20.54 16.01
CA THR A 410 -22.37 -20.13 14.74
C THR A 410 -23.48 -21.06 14.23
N SER A 411 -23.70 -22.22 14.84
CA SER A 411 -24.87 -23.08 14.55
C SER A 411 -26.19 -22.43 14.94
N VAL A 412 -26.17 -21.50 15.89
CA VAL A 412 -27.38 -20.87 16.46
C VAL A 412 -27.29 -19.34 16.56
N GLY A 413 -26.12 -18.75 16.30
CA GLY A 413 -25.86 -17.31 16.42
C GLY A 413 -25.53 -16.92 17.85
#